data_AF-A0A8H5T487-F1
#
_entry.id   AF-A0A8H5T487-F1
#
_cell.length_a   1.000
_cell.length_b   1.000
_cell.length_c   1.000
_cell.angle_alpha   90.00
_cell.angle_beta   90.00
_cell.angle_gamma   90.00
#
_symmetry.space_group_name_H-M   'P 1'
#
loop_
_entity.id
_entity.type
_entity.pdbx_description
1 polymer ?
#
loop_
_entity_poly.entity_id
_entity_poly.type
_entity_poly.pdbx_seq_one_letter_code
_entity_poly.pdbx_strand_id
1 'polypeptide(L)'
;MAMLKSDDEIRRGWTNKERAFETWYERNKSAFSASMKWGAKHDAMEVLFARSFHPRDYPAFDAWCNEWLGRHLTRMSHRMEPQEFLKAVWNTNFTDVTSVSNLSWQMDMLKMPFIFLGQSQFGGHLTCYGFRPSGRFLKPDIKNDEMGAFGNQVLALSFNSGEVMDAKPRSLSDASDSSNNPFSSESSGSTVPSVFSDTSNRPPSRPTHQVRVSAGLDPVAKARGEIDPQHFVFAQLGVLHVYAHSWEMALSRGPSSIEEGLWWTNGFAIVVRLSEKGVPGAIYALYNHDKQLDLQANYNSFEDEEDIDNSPEAANHIPGYLHPRCKDHFRLAKVADSLKELGDVGKRFTFLPLTRTENRVVRAKIWQSKTNYEVRNGKEVRALYVVPTTGTWKEPTNKKDQGGPLQETKRFENRPREMPRDPAPPREQDQNRRTMGGRRPEWRP
;
A
#
# COMPACT_ATOMS: atom_id res chain seq x y z
N MET A 1 -19.50 3.49 18.57
CA MET A 1 -18.05 3.19 18.62
C MET A 1 -17.33 4.52 18.47
N ALA A 2 -16.69 5.01 19.54
CA ALA A 2 -16.07 6.34 19.52
C ALA A 2 -14.73 6.24 18.79
N MET A 3 -14.64 6.90 17.63
CA MET A 3 -13.39 7.09 16.90
C MET A 3 -12.37 7.75 17.86
N LEU A 4 -11.14 7.24 17.92
CA LEU A 4 -10.09 7.87 18.72
C LEU A 4 -9.92 9.32 18.26
N LYS A 5 -10.16 10.28 19.16
CA LYS A 5 -10.03 11.70 18.83
C LYS A 5 -8.61 12.00 18.36
N SER A 6 -8.49 12.70 17.24
CA SER A 6 -7.26 13.35 16.80
C SER A 6 -6.78 14.37 17.83
N ASP A 7 -5.49 14.74 17.79
CA ASP A 7 -4.95 15.80 18.67
C ASP A 7 -5.77 17.10 18.53
N ASP A 8 -6.21 17.45 17.31
CA ASP A 8 -7.04 18.64 17.07
C ASP A 8 -8.46 18.51 17.60
N GLU A 9 -9.06 17.33 17.59
CA GLU A 9 -10.36 17.09 18.23
C GLU A 9 -10.29 17.19 19.74
N ILE A 10 -9.23 16.66 20.36
CA ILE A 10 -9.00 16.80 21.80
C ILE A 10 -8.83 18.29 22.14
N ARG A 11 -7.95 19.00 21.43
CA ARG A 11 -7.68 20.43 21.66
C ARG A 11 -8.91 21.31 21.45
N ARG A 12 -9.75 21.01 20.46
CA ARG A 12 -11.00 21.77 20.22
C ARG A 12 -11.97 21.64 21.40
N GLY A 13 -11.97 20.49 22.08
CA GLY A 13 -12.82 20.24 23.24
C GLY A 13 -12.37 20.98 24.51
N TRP A 14 -11.15 21.51 24.55
CA TRP A 14 -10.60 22.08 25.77
C TRP A 14 -11.22 23.42 26.18
N THR A 15 -11.52 23.50 27.47
CA THR A 15 -11.80 24.70 28.22
C THR A 15 -10.58 25.62 28.31
N ASN A 16 -10.79 26.88 28.71
CA ASN A 16 -9.70 27.82 28.95
C ASN A 16 -8.72 27.32 30.02
N LYS A 17 -9.20 26.54 31.00
CA LYS A 17 -8.37 25.97 32.06
C LYS A 17 -7.47 24.86 31.51
N GLU A 18 -7.98 23.98 30.66
CA GLU A 18 -7.19 22.93 30.02
C GLU A 18 -6.14 23.49 29.05
N ARG A 19 -6.43 24.59 28.34
CA ARG A 19 -5.42 25.30 27.53
C ARG A 19 -4.31 25.91 28.41
N ALA A 20 -4.66 26.39 29.60
CA ALA A 20 -3.67 26.87 30.57
C ALA A 20 -2.81 25.71 31.08
N PHE A 21 -3.38 24.52 31.28
CA PHE A 21 -2.62 23.31 31.61
C PHE A 21 -1.65 22.91 30.50
N GLU A 22 -2.07 22.90 29.22
CA GLU A 22 -1.16 22.62 28.09
C GLU A 22 0.01 23.61 28.06
N THR A 23 -0.30 24.90 28.15
CA THR A 23 0.72 25.97 28.13
C THR A 23 1.70 25.82 29.29
N TRP A 24 1.20 25.51 30.49
CA TRP A 24 2.04 25.27 31.66
C TRP A 24 2.88 24.00 31.49
N TYR A 25 2.30 22.91 30.99
CA TYR A 25 2.99 21.65 30.78
C TYR A 25 4.15 21.82 29.80
N GLU A 26 3.94 22.48 28.66
CA GLU A 26 5.02 22.68 27.68
C GLU A 26 6.18 23.53 28.24
N ARG A 27 5.88 24.51 29.10
CA ARG A 27 6.93 25.30 29.80
C ARG A 27 7.67 24.49 30.86
N ASN A 28 7.01 23.52 31.48
CA ASN A 28 7.54 22.75 32.62
C ASN A 28 7.91 21.31 32.26
N LYS A 29 7.91 20.93 30.98
CA LYS A 29 8.03 19.55 30.50
C LYS A 29 9.20 18.77 31.11
N SER A 30 10.38 19.39 31.22
CA SER A 30 11.55 18.77 31.85
C SER A 30 11.37 18.55 33.35
N ALA A 31 10.80 19.53 34.06
CA ALA A 31 10.54 19.44 35.49
C ALA A 31 9.43 18.42 35.80
N PHE A 32 8.38 18.41 34.97
CA PHE A 32 7.30 17.43 35.02
C PHE A 32 7.83 16.01 34.80
N SER A 33 8.68 15.81 33.78
CA SER A 33 9.33 14.51 33.56
C SER A 33 10.18 14.11 34.77
N ALA A 34 10.93 15.04 35.37
CA ALA A 34 11.73 14.77 36.56
C ALA A 34 10.88 14.39 37.79
N SER A 35 9.70 14.98 37.97
CA SER A 35 8.78 14.61 39.06
C SER A 35 8.17 13.22 38.91
N MET A 36 8.16 12.66 37.69
CA MET A 36 7.63 11.32 37.40
C MET A 36 8.71 10.23 37.41
N LYS A 37 9.98 10.57 37.64
CA LYS A 37 11.08 9.59 37.68
C LYS A 37 11.07 8.77 38.95
N TRP A 38 11.54 7.53 38.84
CA TRP A 38 11.83 6.69 39.99
C TRP A 38 12.82 7.39 40.94
N GLY A 39 12.49 7.45 42.24
CA GLY A 39 13.26 8.17 43.26
C GLY A 39 12.90 9.65 43.45
N ALA A 40 11.96 10.21 42.67
CA ALA A 40 11.39 11.52 42.97
C ALA A 40 10.59 11.48 44.29
N LYS A 41 10.50 12.62 44.98
CA LYS A 41 9.62 12.75 46.15
C LYS A 41 8.17 12.49 45.73
N HIS A 42 7.40 11.79 46.56
CA HIS A 42 6.01 11.42 46.25
C HIS A 42 5.10 12.61 45.95
N ASP A 43 5.40 13.79 46.50
CA ASP A 43 4.65 15.04 46.32
C ASP A 43 5.25 15.98 45.24
N ALA A 44 6.31 15.56 44.54
CA ALA A 44 7.07 16.46 43.65
C ALA A 44 6.21 17.07 42.53
N MET A 45 5.25 16.31 41.99
CA MET A 45 4.33 16.80 40.95
C MET A 45 3.31 17.78 41.53
N GLU A 46 2.72 17.47 42.69
CA GLU A 46 1.78 18.34 43.39
C GLU A 46 2.43 19.68 43.77
N VAL A 47 3.67 19.64 44.28
CA VAL A 47 4.46 20.84 44.61
C VAL A 47 4.77 21.65 43.35
N LEU A 48 5.09 21.00 42.23
CA LEU A 48 5.34 21.69 40.96
C LEU A 48 4.05 22.36 40.44
N PHE A 49 2.91 21.68 40.52
CA PHE A 49 1.61 22.17 40.08
C PHE A 49 1.10 23.32 40.95
N ALA A 50 1.21 23.20 42.28
CA ALA A 50 0.74 24.20 43.25
C ALA A 50 1.44 25.57 43.13
N ARG A 51 2.58 25.65 42.43
CA ARG A 51 3.26 26.93 42.11
C ARG A 51 2.51 27.79 41.10
N SER A 52 1.62 27.19 40.30
CA SER A 52 0.93 27.88 39.20
C SER A 52 -0.58 27.76 39.26
N PHE A 53 -1.10 26.75 39.95
CA PHE A 53 -2.54 26.48 40.04
C PHE A 53 -2.97 26.23 41.48
N HIS A 54 -4.24 26.45 41.76
CA HIS A 54 -4.80 26.18 43.08
C HIS A 54 -4.91 24.65 43.26
N PRO A 55 -4.64 24.08 44.45
CA PRO A 55 -4.74 22.62 44.66
C PRO A 55 -6.09 22.00 44.28
N ARG A 56 -7.18 22.77 44.35
CA ARG A 56 -8.53 22.37 43.90
C ARG A 56 -8.64 22.12 42.39
N ASP A 57 -7.69 22.62 41.60
CA ASP A 57 -7.65 22.41 40.14
C ASP A 57 -7.00 21.08 39.77
N TYR A 58 -6.38 20.39 40.73
CA TYR A 58 -5.65 19.16 40.50
C TYR A 58 -6.50 18.04 39.87
N PRO A 59 -7.76 17.79 40.29
CA PRO A 59 -8.60 16.78 39.63
C PRO A 59 -8.86 17.09 38.14
N ALA A 60 -9.00 18.37 37.78
CA ALA A 60 -9.17 18.76 36.38
C ALA A 60 -7.85 18.61 35.60
N PHE A 61 -6.72 18.89 36.24
CA PHE A 61 -5.40 18.68 35.65
C PHE A 61 -5.08 17.20 35.44
N ASP A 62 -5.45 16.33 36.40
CA ASP A 62 -5.29 14.89 36.29
C ASP A 62 -6.15 14.32 35.16
N ALA A 63 -7.42 14.73 35.07
CA ALA A 63 -8.29 14.38 33.94
C ALA A 63 -7.68 14.82 32.59
N TRP A 64 -7.17 16.05 32.51
CA TRP A 64 -6.46 16.54 31.33
C TRP A 64 -5.18 15.74 31.04
N CYS A 65 -4.39 15.38 32.04
CA CYS A 65 -3.19 14.55 31.87
C CYS A 65 -3.54 13.17 31.32
N ASN A 66 -4.58 12.54 31.86
CA ASN A 66 -5.03 11.23 31.40
C ASN A 66 -5.55 11.29 29.95
N GLU A 67 -6.33 12.32 29.57
CA GLU A 67 -6.78 12.47 28.18
C GLU A 67 -5.62 12.84 27.25
N TRP A 68 -4.81 13.85 27.59
CA TRP A 68 -3.76 14.36 26.73
C TRP A 68 -2.50 13.49 26.75
N LEU A 69 -1.86 13.30 27.89
CA LEU A 69 -0.61 12.53 27.97
C LEU A 69 -0.87 11.02 27.78
N GLY A 70 -2.02 10.53 28.25
CA GLY A 70 -2.47 9.15 28.04
C GLY A 70 -2.96 8.84 26.63
N ARG A 71 -3.21 9.85 25.77
CA ARG A 71 -3.77 9.62 24.41
C ARG A 71 -2.99 8.61 23.59
N HIS A 72 -1.66 8.61 23.70
CA HIS A 72 -0.83 7.67 22.95
C HIS A 72 -1.04 6.23 23.42
N LEU A 73 -1.09 6.00 24.74
CA LEU A 73 -1.39 4.68 25.30
C LEU A 73 -2.80 4.24 24.91
N THR A 74 -3.80 5.11 25.06
CA THR A 74 -5.18 4.82 24.64
C THR A 74 -5.28 4.47 23.16
N ARG A 75 -4.54 5.17 22.29
CA ARG A 75 -4.46 4.84 20.86
C ARG A 75 -3.78 3.50 20.63
N MET A 76 -2.66 3.22 21.30
CA MET A 76 -1.95 1.94 21.19
C MET A 76 -2.80 0.76 21.68
N SER A 77 -3.63 0.95 22.71
CA SER A 77 -4.55 -0.06 23.23
C SER A 77 -5.78 -0.28 22.35
N HIS A 78 -6.07 0.61 21.39
CA HIS A 78 -7.18 0.42 20.47
C HIS A 78 -6.86 -0.67 19.46
N ARG A 79 -7.68 -1.73 19.49
CA ARG A 79 -7.72 -2.75 18.44
C ARG A 79 -8.53 -2.22 17.27
N MET A 80 -7.86 -1.92 16.18
CA MET A 80 -8.52 -1.49 14.95
C MET A 80 -9.26 -2.68 14.33
N GLU A 81 -10.49 -2.44 13.87
CA GLU A 81 -11.28 -3.48 13.17
C GLU A 81 -10.84 -3.63 11.71
N PRO A 82 -10.98 -4.82 11.09
CA PRO A 82 -10.58 -5.04 9.69
C PRO A 82 -11.17 -4.00 8.72
N GLN A 83 -12.45 -3.68 8.86
CA GLN A 83 -13.12 -2.70 8.01
C GLN A 83 -12.67 -1.27 8.28
N GLU A 84 -12.25 -0.96 9.51
CA GLU A 84 -11.68 0.34 9.85
C GLU A 84 -10.33 0.52 9.14
N PHE A 85 -9.47 -0.49 9.15
CA PHE A 85 -8.22 -0.47 8.41
C PHE A 85 -8.44 -0.32 6.90
N LEU A 86 -9.29 -1.16 6.29
CA LEU A 86 -9.57 -1.09 4.85
C LEU A 86 -10.15 0.28 4.45
N LYS A 87 -10.99 0.87 5.31
CA LYS A 87 -11.51 2.23 5.11
C LYS A 87 -10.41 3.29 5.25
N ALA A 88 -9.47 3.14 6.19
CA ALA A 88 -8.32 4.03 6.33
C ALA A 88 -7.45 4.01 5.07
N VAL A 89 -7.14 2.82 4.53
CA VAL A 89 -6.42 2.67 3.26
C VAL A 89 -7.20 3.32 2.11
N TRP A 90 -8.51 3.04 1.99
CA TRP A 90 -9.36 3.60 0.93
C TRP A 90 -9.40 5.14 0.95
N ASN A 91 -9.45 5.73 2.14
CA ASN A 91 -9.53 7.18 2.33
C ASN A 91 -8.16 7.88 2.28
N THR A 92 -7.07 7.13 2.18
CA THR A 92 -5.72 7.72 2.11
C THR A 92 -5.50 8.35 0.75
N ASN A 93 -5.11 9.62 0.76
CA ASN A 93 -4.65 10.30 -0.45
C ASN A 93 -3.18 9.95 -0.68
N PHE A 94 -2.92 8.94 -1.51
CA PHE A 94 -1.55 8.50 -1.79
C PHE A 94 -0.71 9.47 -2.63
N THR A 95 -1.25 10.64 -2.99
CA THR A 95 -0.48 11.76 -3.57
C THR A 95 -0.06 12.81 -2.53
N ASP A 96 -0.47 12.63 -1.27
CA ASP A 96 -0.15 13.51 -0.15
C ASP A 96 0.69 12.80 0.90
N VAL A 97 1.90 13.33 1.14
CA VAL A 97 2.88 12.71 2.06
C VAL A 97 2.33 12.67 3.49
N THR A 98 1.56 13.67 3.91
CA THR A 98 0.98 13.72 5.24
C THR A 98 -0.08 12.63 5.42
N SER A 99 -0.97 12.46 4.43
CA SER A 99 -1.98 11.40 4.44
C SER A 99 -1.36 10.00 4.51
N VAL A 100 -0.30 9.74 3.73
CA VAL A 100 0.41 8.45 3.76
C VAL A 100 1.20 8.25 5.05
N SER A 101 1.81 9.32 5.59
CA SER A 101 2.49 9.26 6.89
C SER A 101 1.51 8.96 8.02
N ASN A 102 0.27 9.47 7.95
CA ASN A 102 -0.77 9.15 8.91
C ASN A 102 -1.20 7.68 8.84
N LEU A 103 -1.39 7.12 7.63
CA LEU A 103 -1.65 5.69 7.48
C LEU A 103 -0.48 4.83 8.01
N SER A 104 0.77 5.25 7.75
CA SER A 104 1.96 4.61 8.31
C SER A 104 1.94 4.61 9.83
N TRP A 105 1.67 5.78 10.42
CA TRP A 105 1.61 5.94 11.85
C TRP A 105 0.53 5.05 12.47
N GLN A 106 -0.64 4.93 11.83
CA GLN A 106 -1.68 4.01 12.26
C GLN A 106 -1.21 2.55 12.25
N MET A 107 -0.56 2.11 11.17
CA MET A 107 -0.02 0.75 11.08
C MET A 107 1.10 0.46 12.11
N ASP A 108 1.91 1.46 12.44
CA ASP A 108 3.04 1.31 13.35
C ASP A 108 2.65 1.43 14.84
N MET A 109 1.55 2.14 15.15
CA MET A 109 1.21 2.54 16.52
C MET A 109 -0.09 1.94 17.04
N LEU A 110 -0.99 1.45 16.19
CA LEU A 110 -2.24 0.85 16.63
C LEU A 110 -2.13 -0.67 16.65
N LYS A 111 -2.96 -1.32 17.45
CA LYS A 111 -3.11 -2.77 17.39
C LYS A 111 -3.85 -3.17 16.12
N MET A 112 -3.09 -3.52 15.09
CA MET A 112 -3.61 -3.80 13.75
C MET A 112 -4.40 -5.12 13.68
N PRO A 113 -5.52 -5.15 12.95
CA PRO A 113 -6.28 -6.38 12.73
C PRO A 113 -5.55 -7.32 11.77
N PHE A 114 -5.81 -8.63 11.92
CA PHE A 114 -5.53 -9.58 10.86
C PHE A 114 -6.58 -9.44 9.73
N ILE A 115 -6.13 -9.35 8.48
CA ILE A 115 -7.03 -9.19 7.33
C ILE A 115 -7.07 -10.47 6.50
N PHE A 116 -8.25 -11.11 6.45
CA PHE A 116 -8.44 -12.30 5.63
C PHE A 116 -8.46 -11.99 4.13
N LEU A 117 -7.76 -12.81 3.35
CA LEU A 117 -7.91 -12.87 1.89
C LEU A 117 -8.93 -13.95 1.48
N GLY A 118 -8.99 -15.02 2.28
CA GLY A 118 -9.87 -16.17 2.07
C GLY A 118 -9.08 -17.44 1.83
N GLN A 119 -9.63 -18.34 1.01
CA GLN A 119 -9.10 -19.66 0.71
C GLN A 119 -8.61 -19.74 -0.72
N SER A 120 -7.46 -20.39 -0.94
CA SER A 120 -6.95 -20.64 -2.28
C SER A 120 -6.34 -22.03 -2.40
N GLN A 121 -6.49 -22.65 -3.57
CA GLN A 121 -5.88 -23.94 -3.94
C GLN A 121 -4.68 -23.77 -4.89
N PHE A 122 -4.06 -22.59 -4.88
CA PHE A 122 -2.92 -22.32 -5.76
C PHE A 122 -1.78 -23.32 -5.54
N GLY A 123 -1.22 -23.83 -6.65
CA GLY A 123 -0.19 -24.87 -6.63
C GLY A 123 -0.63 -26.22 -6.04
N GLY A 124 -1.94 -26.49 -5.98
CA GLY A 124 -2.50 -27.80 -5.66
C GLY A 124 -2.72 -28.08 -4.17
N HIS A 125 -2.51 -27.10 -3.29
CA HIS A 125 -2.77 -27.24 -1.86
C HIS A 125 -3.80 -26.19 -1.40
N LEU A 126 -4.93 -26.65 -0.87
CA LEU A 126 -5.99 -25.79 -0.35
C LEU A 126 -5.64 -25.36 1.07
N THR A 127 -5.54 -24.06 1.30
CA THR A 127 -5.34 -23.47 2.63
C THR A 127 -5.91 -22.05 2.68
N CYS A 128 -5.86 -21.43 3.86
CA CYS A 128 -6.30 -20.06 4.10
C CYS A 128 -5.12 -19.09 4.09
N TYR A 129 -5.40 -17.87 3.62
CA TYR A 129 -4.46 -16.78 3.51
C TYR A 129 -5.04 -15.51 4.14
N GLY A 130 -4.16 -14.74 4.76
CA GLY A 130 -4.46 -13.41 5.28
C GLY A 130 -3.20 -12.58 5.34
N PHE A 131 -3.29 -11.35 5.84
CA PHE A 131 -2.10 -10.53 6.05
C PHE A 131 -2.19 -9.72 7.33
N ARG A 132 -1.03 -9.44 7.90
CA ARG A 132 -0.86 -8.50 9.00
C ARG A 132 -0.45 -7.14 8.43
N PRO A 133 -1.21 -6.06 8.69
CA PRO A 133 -0.89 -4.74 8.20
C PRO A 133 0.53 -4.29 8.57
N SER A 134 1.27 -3.78 7.60
CA SER A 134 2.65 -3.32 7.76
C SER A 134 3.11 -2.55 6.52
N GLY A 135 3.73 -1.38 6.72
CA GLY A 135 4.19 -0.52 5.62
C GLY A 135 5.67 -0.61 5.28
N ARG A 136 6.43 -1.52 5.91
CA ARG A 136 7.92 -1.52 5.88
C ARG A 136 8.54 -2.85 5.44
N PHE A 137 7.75 -3.71 4.80
CA PHE A 137 8.21 -5.05 4.44
C PHE A 137 9.17 -5.03 3.25
N LEU A 138 8.77 -4.36 2.17
CA LEU A 138 9.55 -4.12 0.96
C LEU A 138 10.39 -2.85 1.10
N LYS A 139 11.55 -2.86 0.45
CA LYS A 139 12.45 -1.72 0.33
C LYS A 139 12.87 -1.59 -1.14
N PRO A 140 13.20 -0.38 -1.60
CA PRO A 140 13.76 -0.21 -2.94
C PRO A 140 15.13 -0.88 -3.02
N ASP A 141 15.41 -1.58 -4.13
CA ASP A 141 16.66 -2.31 -4.35
C ASP A 141 17.87 -1.36 -4.39
N ILE A 142 17.66 -0.12 -4.86
CA ILE A 142 18.69 0.92 -4.90
C ILE A 142 18.44 1.94 -3.78
N LYS A 143 19.44 2.11 -2.90
CA LYS A 143 19.46 3.15 -1.86
C LYS A 143 19.83 4.53 -2.41
N ASN A 144 19.24 4.95 -3.52
CA ASN A 144 19.45 6.32 -3.98
C ASN A 144 18.54 7.27 -3.17
N ASP A 145 19.16 8.22 -2.47
CA ASP A 145 18.48 9.36 -1.84
C ASP A 145 18.19 10.46 -2.87
N GLU A 146 17.45 10.09 -3.92
CA GLU A 146 17.00 11.05 -4.90
C GLU A 146 15.92 11.96 -4.30
N MET A 147 16.10 13.29 -4.44
CA MET A 147 15.08 14.28 -4.10
C MET A 147 13.75 13.95 -4.78
N GLY A 148 12.66 13.96 -4.01
CA GLY A 148 11.30 13.74 -4.51
C GLY A 148 10.76 12.31 -4.40
N ALA A 149 11.49 11.39 -3.77
CA ALA A 149 10.98 10.05 -3.47
C ALA A 149 9.83 10.08 -2.45
N PHE A 150 8.75 9.35 -2.73
CA PHE A 150 7.54 9.36 -1.91
C PHE A 150 7.59 8.33 -0.77
N GLY A 151 8.30 8.66 0.32
CA GLY A 151 8.39 7.81 1.51
C GLY A 151 8.85 6.36 1.23
N ASN A 152 8.69 5.48 2.21
CA ASN A 152 9.00 4.04 2.06
C ASN A 152 7.75 3.19 1.77
N GLN A 153 6.56 3.79 1.85
CA GLN A 153 5.29 3.08 1.75
C GLN A 153 4.76 2.97 0.33
N VAL A 154 5.04 3.96 -0.52
CA VAL A 154 4.65 3.93 -1.94
C VAL A 154 5.88 3.67 -2.77
N LEU A 155 5.84 2.55 -3.49
CA LEU A 155 6.93 2.03 -4.28
C LEU A 155 6.42 1.76 -5.70
N ALA A 156 7.36 1.39 -6.57
CA ALA A 156 7.05 1.02 -7.93
C ALA A 156 7.79 -0.25 -8.32
N LEU A 157 7.20 -1.00 -9.25
CA LEU A 157 7.88 -2.10 -9.92
C LEU A 157 8.40 -1.64 -11.28
N SER A 158 9.66 -1.91 -11.54
CA SER A 158 10.23 -1.88 -12.89
C SER A 158 10.30 -3.31 -13.42
N PHE A 159 9.51 -3.60 -14.44
CA PHE A 159 9.62 -4.87 -15.17
C PHE A 159 10.81 -4.83 -16.12
N ASN A 160 11.54 -5.94 -16.24
CA ASN A 160 12.66 -6.01 -17.18
C ASN A 160 12.12 -6.00 -18.62
N SER A 161 12.56 -5.02 -19.42
CA SER A 161 12.06 -4.73 -20.77
C SER A 161 12.23 -5.85 -21.81
N GLY A 162 12.88 -6.97 -21.46
CA GLY A 162 12.99 -8.16 -22.30
C GLY A 162 11.76 -9.09 -22.22
N GLU A 163 10.95 -8.95 -21.17
CA GLU A 163 9.63 -9.59 -21.07
C GLU A 163 8.58 -8.55 -21.42
N VAL A 164 8.52 -8.18 -22.70
CA VAL A 164 7.30 -7.56 -23.23
C VAL A 164 6.19 -8.56 -22.91
N MET A 165 5.35 -8.25 -21.92
CA MET A 165 4.09 -8.95 -21.78
C MET A 165 3.44 -8.85 -23.16
N ASP A 166 3.27 -9.98 -23.84
CA ASP A 166 2.77 -10.09 -25.23
C ASP A 166 1.33 -9.55 -25.42
N ALA A 167 0.85 -8.68 -24.53
CA ALA A 167 -0.31 -7.85 -24.70
C ALA A 167 0.07 -6.58 -25.48
N LYS A 168 0.08 -6.71 -26.80
CA LYS A 168 -0.01 -5.55 -27.70
C LYS A 168 -1.22 -4.70 -27.27
N PRO A 169 -1.08 -3.38 -26.98
CA PRO A 169 -2.21 -2.55 -26.64
C PRO A 169 -3.13 -2.45 -27.86
N ARG A 170 -4.26 -3.15 -27.85
CA ARG A 170 -5.28 -3.00 -28.89
C ARG A 170 -6.04 -1.71 -28.62
N SER A 171 -5.75 -0.72 -29.46
CA SER A 171 -6.59 0.46 -29.71
C SER A 171 -8.06 0.03 -29.86
N LEU A 172 -8.92 0.57 -29.00
CA LEU A 172 -10.37 0.50 -29.17
C LEU A 172 -10.73 1.42 -30.34
N SER A 173 -11.06 0.83 -31.49
CA SER A 173 -11.66 1.54 -32.61
C SER A 173 -12.63 0.58 -33.32
N ASP A 174 -13.91 0.98 -33.28
CA ASP A 174 -15.02 0.64 -34.17
C ASP A 174 -15.33 -0.83 -34.47
N ALA A 175 -16.30 -1.38 -33.72
CA ALA A 175 -17.14 -2.46 -34.21
C ALA A 175 -18.28 -1.86 -35.04
N SER A 176 -18.20 -2.02 -36.37
CA SER A 176 -19.36 -1.93 -37.26
C SER A 176 -19.67 -3.32 -37.80
N ASP A 177 -20.96 -3.63 -37.83
CA ASP A 177 -21.59 -4.83 -38.33
C ASP A 177 -21.09 -5.27 -39.71
N SER A 178 -20.98 -6.59 -39.90
CA SER A 178 -21.40 -7.23 -41.15
C SER A 178 -21.49 -8.74 -40.94
N SER A 179 -22.73 -9.22 -41.01
CA SER A 179 -23.09 -10.60 -41.31
C SER A 179 -22.40 -11.12 -42.57
N ASN A 180 -22.10 -12.42 -42.61
CA ASN A 180 -22.60 -13.35 -43.63
C ASN A 180 -22.06 -14.77 -43.39
N ASN A 181 -22.99 -15.70 -43.16
CA ASN A 181 -22.80 -17.13 -43.46
C ASN A 181 -22.89 -17.34 -44.98
N PRO A 182 -22.32 -18.43 -45.49
CA PRO A 182 -23.22 -19.46 -46.06
C PRO A 182 -22.80 -20.92 -45.81
N PHE A 183 -23.85 -21.71 -45.53
CA PHE A 183 -24.09 -23.13 -45.82
C PHE A 183 -23.13 -23.89 -46.77
N SER A 184 -22.82 -25.17 -46.47
CA SER A 184 -23.40 -26.37 -47.15
C SER A 184 -22.60 -27.68 -46.93
N SER A 185 -23.34 -28.79 -47.07
CA SER A 185 -22.95 -30.18 -47.42
C SER A 185 -22.70 -31.16 -46.26
N GLU A 186 -23.60 -32.12 -45.98
CA GLU A 186 -23.85 -33.41 -46.69
C GLU A 186 -22.66 -34.39 -46.57
N SER A 187 -22.77 -35.70 -46.39
CA SER A 187 -23.85 -36.67 -46.13
C SER A 187 -23.22 -38.02 -45.73
N SER A 188 -24.07 -38.94 -45.29
CA SER A 188 -24.03 -40.40 -45.55
C SER A 188 -23.18 -41.35 -44.69
N GLY A 189 -23.88 -42.33 -44.11
CA GLY A 189 -23.57 -43.75 -44.35
C GLY A 189 -23.49 -44.65 -43.12
N SER A 190 -24.54 -45.46 -42.88
CA SER A 190 -24.47 -46.93 -42.98
C SER A 190 -25.45 -47.66 -42.05
N THR A 191 -26.10 -48.64 -42.65
CA THR A 191 -27.21 -49.50 -42.20
C THR A 191 -26.71 -50.77 -41.51
N VAL A 192 -27.38 -51.23 -40.43
CA VAL A 192 -27.72 -52.65 -40.21
C VAL A 192 -28.85 -52.80 -39.18
N PRO A 193 -29.78 -53.77 -39.34
CA PRO A 193 -30.91 -53.98 -38.43
C PRO A 193 -30.61 -55.11 -37.43
N SER A 194 -31.12 -55.01 -36.21
CA SER A 194 -31.41 -56.20 -35.41
C SER A 194 -32.48 -55.94 -34.36
N VAL A 195 -33.41 -56.89 -34.32
CA VAL A 195 -34.60 -57.04 -33.52
C VAL A 195 -34.20 -57.45 -32.09
N PHE A 196 -34.73 -56.77 -31.06
CA PHE A 196 -35.27 -57.40 -29.85
C PHE A 196 -36.04 -56.34 -29.05
N SER A 197 -37.29 -56.68 -28.71
CA SER A 197 -38.18 -55.94 -27.85
C SER A 197 -37.65 -55.91 -26.41
N ASP A 198 -37.68 -54.76 -25.74
CA ASP A 198 -38.25 -54.74 -24.40
C ASP A 198 -38.67 -53.34 -23.93
N THR A 199 -39.81 -53.33 -23.26
CA THR A 199 -40.53 -52.21 -22.66
C THR A 199 -39.80 -51.61 -21.46
N SER A 200 -39.59 -50.28 -21.42
CA SER A 200 -39.64 -49.50 -20.17
C SER A 200 -39.59 -47.97 -20.39
N ASN A 201 -40.68 -47.32 -19.99
CA ASN A 201 -40.91 -45.92 -19.60
C ASN A 201 -39.77 -44.88 -19.79
N ARG A 202 -39.98 -43.91 -20.69
CA ARG A 202 -39.20 -42.67 -20.83
C ARG A 202 -40.07 -41.45 -20.46
N PRO A 203 -39.70 -40.61 -19.47
CA PRO A 203 -40.34 -39.32 -19.26
C PRO A 203 -39.79 -38.24 -20.21
N PRO A 204 -40.52 -37.13 -20.44
CA PRO A 204 -40.26 -36.22 -21.56
C PRO A 204 -39.00 -35.37 -21.37
N SER A 205 -38.18 -35.34 -22.42
CA SER A 205 -36.98 -34.50 -22.54
C SER A 205 -37.34 -33.01 -22.59
N ARG A 206 -36.84 -32.28 -21.59
CA ARG A 206 -36.86 -30.83 -21.44
C ARG A 206 -35.94 -30.18 -22.49
N PRO A 207 -36.29 -29.03 -23.10
CA PRO A 207 -35.48 -28.41 -24.15
C PRO A 207 -34.15 -27.89 -23.57
N THR A 208 -33.06 -28.42 -24.11
CA THR A 208 -31.69 -28.00 -23.81
C THR A 208 -31.46 -26.59 -24.37
N HIS A 209 -31.52 -25.57 -23.51
CA HIS A 209 -30.91 -24.28 -23.80
C HIS A 209 -29.40 -24.51 -23.97
N GLN A 210 -28.92 -24.54 -25.21
CA GLN A 210 -27.50 -24.36 -25.48
C GLN A 210 -27.12 -22.94 -25.05
N VAL A 211 -26.61 -22.82 -23.83
CA VAL A 211 -25.88 -21.64 -23.40
C VAL A 211 -24.64 -21.56 -24.28
N ARG A 212 -24.65 -20.57 -25.18
CA ARG A 212 -23.50 -20.14 -25.96
C ARG A 212 -22.42 -19.73 -24.94
N VAL A 213 -21.47 -20.62 -24.68
CA VAL A 213 -20.30 -20.30 -23.86
C VAL A 213 -19.45 -19.33 -24.68
N SER A 214 -19.67 -18.03 -24.45
CA SER A 214 -18.74 -17.00 -24.89
C SER A 214 -17.36 -17.40 -24.38
N ALA A 215 -16.41 -17.62 -25.28
CA ALA A 215 -15.03 -17.97 -24.95
C ALA A 215 -14.46 -16.87 -24.03
N GLY A 216 -14.46 -17.14 -22.73
CA GLY A 216 -13.92 -16.23 -21.72
C GLY A 216 -12.42 -16.13 -21.92
N LEU A 217 -11.92 -14.91 -22.08
CA LEU A 217 -10.49 -14.61 -22.06
C LEU A 217 -9.85 -15.24 -20.82
N ASP A 218 -8.67 -15.84 -20.99
CA ASP A 218 -7.86 -16.36 -19.88
C ASP A 218 -7.72 -15.28 -18.79
N PRO A 219 -8.16 -15.54 -17.54
CA PRO A 219 -8.13 -14.55 -16.46
C PRO A 219 -6.71 -14.04 -16.18
N VAL A 220 -5.67 -14.84 -16.43
CA VAL A 220 -4.28 -14.42 -16.29
C VAL A 220 -3.91 -13.43 -17.40
N ALA A 221 -4.24 -13.75 -18.66
CA ALA A 221 -4.05 -12.82 -19.78
C ALA A 221 -4.78 -11.49 -19.57
N LYS A 222 -6.01 -11.53 -19.04
CA LYS A 222 -6.76 -10.31 -18.67
C LYS A 222 -6.03 -9.51 -17.60
N ALA A 223 -5.61 -10.15 -16.50
CA ALA A 223 -4.90 -9.48 -15.41
C ALA A 223 -3.56 -8.87 -15.85
N ARG A 224 -2.86 -9.51 -16.81
CA ARG A 224 -1.65 -8.97 -17.44
C ARG A 224 -1.95 -7.74 -18.29
N GLY A 225 -3.02 -7.76 -19.09
CA GLY A 225 -3.41 -6.64 -19.94
C GLY A 225 -3.87 -5.40 -19.17
N GLU A 226 -4.25 -5.54 -17.89
CA GLU A 226 -4.61 -4.41 -17.03
C GLU A 226 -3.40 -3.63 -16.50
N ILE A 227 -2.19 -4.21 -16.56
CA ILE A 227 -0.98 -3.62 -16.01
C ILE A 227 -0.21 -2.93 -17.13
N ASP A 228 0.10 -1.67 -16.90
CA ASP A 228 1.14 -0.99 -17.65
C ASP A 228 2.49 -1.25 -16.97
N PRO A 229 3.44 -1.93 -17.63
CA PRO A 229 4.76 -2.19 -17.07
C PRO A 229 5.53 -0.92 -16.70
N GLN A 230 5.19 0.23 -17.29
CA GLN A 230 5.83 1.51 -16.98
C GLN A 230 5.18 2.23 -15.79
N HIS A 231 3.99 1.80 -15.34
CA HIS A 231 3.20 2.52 -14.34
C HIS A 231 2.65 1.62 -13.22
N PHE A 232 3.41 0.59 -12.82
CA PHE A 232 3.06 -0.22 -11.65
C PHE A 232 3.54 0.45 -10.36
N VAL A 233 2.77 1.44 -9.90
CA VAL A 233 2.96 2.09 -8.59
C VAL A 233 2.02 1.42 -7.58
N PHE A 234 2.52 1.19 -6.36
CA PHE A 234 1.76 0.49 -5.32
C PHE A 234 2.06 1.03 -3.93
N ALA A 235 1.11 0.86 -3.01
CA ALA A 235 1.32 1.04 -1.58
C ALA A 235 1.36 -0.31 -0.86
N GLN A 236 2.24 -0.45 0.13
CA GLN A 236 2.31 -1.64 0.97
C GLN A 236 1.14 -1.68 1.95
N LEU A 237 0.42 -2.79 1.98
CA LEU A 237 -0.64 -3.03 2.97
C LEU A 237 -0.15 -3.86 4.14
N GLY A 238 0.67 -4.88 3.88
CA GLY A 238 1.16 -5.77 4.94
C GLY A 238 1.93 -6.98 4.46
N VAL A 239 2.13 -7.92 5.37
CA VAL A 239 2.87 -9.18 5.13
C VAL A 239 1.87 -10.32 5.01
N LEU A 240 1.97 -11.07 3.91
CA LEU A 240 1.15 -12.24 3.67
C LEU A 240 1.50 -13.35 4.65
N HIS A 241 0.46 -13.98 5.17
CA HIS A 241 0.53 -15.14 6.03
C HIS A 241 -0.29 -16.29 5.44
N VAL A 242 0.18 -17.50 5.68
CA VAL A 242 -0.48 -18.74 5.31
C VAL A 242 -0.81 -19.54 6.57
N TYR A 243 -1.98 -20.18 6.59
CA TYR A 243 -2.37 -21.00 7.71
C TYR A 243 -1.47 -22.23 7.83
N ALA A 244 -0.91 -22.40 9.01
CA ALA A 244 0.14 -23.37 9.34
C ALA A 244 -0.36 -24.80 9.50
N HIS A 245 -1.55 -24.96 10.06
CA HIS A 245 -2.03 -26.23 10.57
C HIS A 245 -3.10 -26.84 9.65
N SER A 246 -3.77 -27.91 10.11
CA SER A 246 -4.94 -28.44 9.41
C SER A 246 -6.07 -27.40 9.38
N TRP A 247 -6.04 -26.59 8.32
CA TRP A 247 -7.01 -25.55 8.01
C TRP A 247 -8.45 -26.10 8.06
N GLU A 248 -8.65 -27.34 7.61
CA GLU A 248 -9.96 -28.00 7.58
C GLU A 248 -10.53 -28.19 8.99
N MET A 249 -9.66 -28.54 9.97
CA MET A 249 -10.07 -28.63 11.37
C MET A 249 -10.41 -27.26 11.94
N ALA A 250 -9.62 -26.24 11.64
CA ALA A 250 -9.89 -24.87 12.10
C ALA A 250 -11.22 -24.34 11.52
N LEU A 251 -11.46 -24.58 10.24
CA LEU A 251 -12.73 -24.23 9.59
C LEU A 251 -13.92 -24.89 10.26
N SER A 252 -13.80 -26.16 10.65
CA SER A 252 -14.87 -26.90 11.32
C SER A 252 -15.26 -26.30 12.69
N ARG A 253 -14.31 -25.60 13.33
CA ARG A 253 -14.49 -24.93 14.63
C ARG A 253 -14.98 -23.48 14.50
N GLY A 254 -14.98 -22.94 13.28
CA GLY A 254 -15.49 -21.61 12.96
C GLY A 254 -14.40 -20.52 12.85
N PRO A 255 -14.79 -19.28 12.45
CA PRO A 255 -13.86 -18.20 12.14
C PRO A 255 -12.89 -17.82 13.25
N SER A 256 -13.34 -17.83 14.52
CA SER A 256 -12.48 -17.51 15.67
C SER A 256 -11.31 -18.47 15.81
N SER A 257 -11.53 -19.77 15.56
CA SER A 257 -10.44 -20.77 15.61
C SER A 257 -9.43 -20.59 14.47
N ILE A 258 -9.82 -19.96 13.36
CA ILE A 258 -8.90 -19.63 12.27
C ILE A 258 -8.10 -18.37 12.62
N GLU A 259 -8.74 -17.36 13.20
CA GLU A 259 -8.06 -16.13 13.64
C GLU A 259 -7.03 -16.40 14.75
N GLU A 260 -7.38 -17.24 15.72
CA GLU A 260 -6.50 -17.68 16.83
C GLU A 260 -5.54 -18.80 16.43
N GLY A 261 -5.61 -19.27 15.18
CA GLY A 261 -4.76 -20.34 14.71
C GLY A 261 -3.32 -19.93 14.47
N LEU A 262 -2.50 -20.91 14.12
CA LEU A 262 -1.10 -20.69 13.78
C LEU A 262 -0.97 -20.18 12.34
N TRP A 263 -0.20 -19.10 12.15
CA TRP A 263 0.03 -18.45 10.87
C TRP A 263 1.53 -18.27 10.63
N TRP A 264 1.99 -18.54 9.42
CA TRP A 264 3.39 -18.33 9.04
C TRP A 264 3.53 -17.24 7.99
N THR A 265 4.61 -16.48 8.06
CA THR A 265 5.01 -15.60 6.97
C THR A 265 5.63 -16.41 5.85
N ASN A 266 5.35 -16.05 4.59
CA ASN A 266 5.87 -16.75 3.41
C ASN A 266 6.74 -15.87 2.50
N GLY A 267 7.18 -14.71 3.01
CA GLY A 267 8.06 -13.79 2.28
C GLY A 267 7.36 -12.88 1.27
N PHE A 268 6.02 -12.90 1.21
CA PHE A 268 5.25 -12.02 0.32
C PHE A 268 4.73 -10.79 1.07
N ALA A 269 4.78 -9.64 0.40
CA ALA A 269 3.99 -8.47 0.78
C ALA A 269 2.64 -8.49 0.06
N ILE A 270 1.61 -8.01 0.75
CA ILE A 270 0.35 -7.61 0.14
C ILE A 270 0.43 -6.11 -0.16
N VAL A 271 0.15 -5.75 -1.41
CA VAL A 271 0.22 -4.38 -1.91
C VAL A 271 -1.05 -4.01 -2.65
N VAL A 272 -1.41 -2.73 -2.61
CA VAL A 272 -2.49 -2.17 -3.44
C VAL A 272 -1.90 -1.36 -4.57
N ARG A 273 -2.30 -1.65 -5.80
CA ARG A 273 -1.92 -0.84 -6.95
C ARG A 273 -2.60 0.53 -6.86
N LEU A 274 -1.84 1.57 -7.18
CA LEU A 274 -2.31 2.93 -7.23
C LEU A 274 -2.46 3.36 -8.69
N SER A 275 -3.53 4.11 -8.97
CA SER A 275 -3.60 4.90 -10.21
C SER A 275 -2.63 6.09 -10.16
N GLU A 276 -2.43 6.76 -11.30
CA GLU A 276 -1.67 8.02 -11.37
C GLU A 276 -2.16 9.06 -10.36
N LYS A 277 -3.46 9.06 -10.05
CA LYS A 277 -4.09 9.97 -9.07
C LYS A 277 -3.97 9.49 -7.62
N GLY A 278 -3.22 8.41 -7.36
CA GLY A 278 -3.11 7.81 -6.03
C GLY A 278 -4.36 7.11 -5.53
N VAL A 279 -5.34 6.81 -6.40
CA VAL A 279 -6.54 6.05 -6.02
C VAL A 279 -6.19 4.55 -5.90
N PRO A 280 -6.51 3.89 -4.77
CA PRO A 280 -6.32 2.45 -4.59
C PRO A 280 -7.16 1.62 -5.56
N GLY A 281 -6.57 0.57 -6.14
CA GLY A 281 -7.20 -0.36 -7.06
C GLY A 281 -7.05 -1.82 -6.64
N ALA A 282 -6.61 -2.65 -7.58
CA ALA A 282 -6.42 -4.08 -7.39
C ALA A 282 -5.33 -4.43 -6.37
N ILE A 283 -5.46 -5.60 -5.76
CA ILE A 283 -4.60 -6.12 -4.70
C ILE A 283 -3.68 -7.19 -5.27
N TYR A 284 -2.41 -7.14 -4.89
CA TYR A 284 -1.38 -8.03 -5.39
C TYR A 284 -0.55 -8.61 -4.25
N ALA A 285 -0.07 -9.83 -4.45
CA ALA A 285 0.98 -10.45 -3.64
C ALA A 285 2.31 -10.32 -4.39
N LEU A 286 3.29 -9.70 -3.75
CA LEU A 286 4.63 -9.43 -4.30
C LEU A 286 5.68 -10.10 -3.41
N TYR A 287 6.46 -11.01 -4.01
CA TYR A 287 7.53 -11.70 -3.32
C TYR A 287 8.72 -10.78 -3.05
N ASN A 288 9.25 -10.79 -1.83
CA ASN A 288 10.44 -10.04 -1.46
C ASN A 288 11.70 -10.90 -1.60
N HIS A 289 12.52 -10.64 -2.62
CA HIS A 289 13.73 -11.41 -2.89
C HIS A 289 14.91 -11.04 -1.98
N ASP A 290 15.00 -9.78 -1.55
CA ASP A 290 16.13 -9.28 -0.76
C ASP A 290 16.09 -9.78 0.69
N LYS A 291 14.91 -10.14 1.18
CA LYS A 291 14.78 -10.91 2.41
C LYS A 291 14.85 -12.39 2.04
N GLN A 292 16.08 -12.87 1.78
CA GLN A 292 16.40 -14.23 2.23
C GLN A 292 16.05 -14.23 3.72
N LEU A 293 14.92 -14.84 4.00
CA LEU A 293 14.18 -14.76 5.23
C LEU A 293 15.12 -15.06 6.40
N ASP A 294 15.64 -14.02 7.04
CA ASP A 294 16.12 -14.10 8.43
C ASP A 294 14.85 -14.19 9.29
N LEU A 295 14.09 -15.27 9.09
CA LEU A 295 12.85 -15.64 9.76
C LEU A 295 13.04 -15.72 11.28
N GLN A 296 14.29 -15.75 11.75
CA GLN A 296 14.64 -15.78 13.16
C GLN A 296 15.01 -14.40 13.74
N ALA A 297 15.45 -13.42 12.94
CA ALA A 297 16.11 -12.23 13.49
C ALA A 297 15.22 -10.98 13.66
N ASN A 298 14.02 -10.94 13.04
CA ASN A 298 13.17 -9.74 13.01
C ASN A 298 11.88 -9.85 13.85
N TYR A 299 11.76 -10.88 14.69
CA TYR A 299 10.58 -11.12 15.53
C TYR A 299 10.65 -10.45 16.92
N ASN A 300 11.75 -9.76 17.25
CA ASN A 300 11.95 -9.11 18.56
C ASN A 300 11.18 -7.76 18.74
N SER A 301 10.13 -7.48 17.94
CA SER A 301 9.26 -6.34 18.23
C SER A 301 8.06 -6.80 19.05
N PHE A 302 8.27 -6.82 20.36
CA PHE A 302 7.28 -6.70 21.44
C PHE A 302 5.86 -7.21 21.13
N GLU A 303 5.55 -8.40 21.68
CA GLU A 303 4.21 -8.98 22.02
C GLU A 303 3.78 -10.28 21.31
N ASP A 304 4.48 -10.79 20.29
CA ASP A 304 4.10 -12.04 19.59
C ASP A 304 5.16 -13.17 19.70
N GLU A 305 5.94 -13.22 20.79
CA GLU A 305 7.05 -14.18 20.95
C GLU A 305 6.64 -15.63 21.31
N GLU A 306 5.35 -15.93 21.53
CA GLU A 306 4.96 -17.29 21.97
C GLU A 306 4.43 -18.24 20.88
N ASP A 307 4.13 -17.79 19.66
CA ASP A 307 3.30 -18.61 18.74
C ASP A 307 3.92 -19.04 17.40
N ILE A 308 5.23 -18.87 17.16
CA ILE A 308 5.84 -19.42 15.94
C ILE A 308 7.26 -19.93 16.23
N ASP A 309 7.42 -21.25 16.26
CA ASP A 309 8.28 -22.02 15.32
C ASP A 309 8.69 -23.39 15.88
N ASN A 310 7.74 -24.34 15.95
CA ASN A 310 8.06 -25.78 16.13
C ASN A 310 7.26 -26.67 15.17
N SER A 311 6.62 -26.09 14.15
CA SER A 311 6.01 -26.90 13.11
C SER A 311 7.11 -27.42 12.18
N PRO A 312 7.29 -28.74 12.03
CA PRO A 312 8.26 -29.29 11.09
C PRO A 312 7.97 -28.89 9.63
N GLU A 313 6.77 -28.39 9.33
CA GLU A 313 6.37 -27.98 7.98
C GLU A 313 6.91 -26.60 7.62
N ALA A 314 6.96 -25.66 8.58
CA ALA A 314 7.52 -24.31 8.36
C ALA A 314 9.01 -24.38 7.99
N ALA A 315 9.75 -25.30 8.63
CA ALA A 315 11.16 -25.55 8.36
C ALA A 315 11.44 -25.97 6.90
N ASN A 316 10.44 -26.50 6.19
CA ASN A 316 10.54 -26.94 4.80
C ASN A 316 10.04 -25.86 3.81
N HIS A 317 9.83 -24.62 4.26
CA HIS A 317 9.35 -23.55 3.39
C HIS A 317 10.40 -23.14 2.34
N ILE A 318 10.03 -23.21 1.06
CA ILE A 318 10.89 -22.81 -0.05
C ILE A 318 10.62 -21.33 -0.38
N PRO A 319 11.66 -20.47 -0.42
CA PRO A 319 11.55 -19.08 -0.87
C PRO A 319 10.77 -18.94 -2.20
N GLY A 320 9.77 -18.05 -2.24
CA GLY A 320 8.94 -17.80 -3.43
C GLY A 320 7.73 -18.72 -3.59
N TYR A 321 7.56 -19.73 -2.74
CA TYR A 321 6.38 -20.57 -2.68
C TYR A 321 5.42 -20.04 -1.60
N LEU A 322 4.12 -20.21 -1.80
CA LEU A 322 3.11 -19.74 -0.84
C LEU A 322 2.98 -20.62 0.41
N HIS A 323 3.34 -21.90 0.28
CA HIS A 323 3.20 -22.94 1.29
C HIS A 323 4.22 -24.06 0.99
N PRO A 324 4.77 -24.79 1.99
CA PRO A 324 5.71 -25.89 1.77
C PRO A 324 5.20 -27.00 0.83
N ARG A 325 3.87 -27.20 0.80
CA ARG A 325 3.20 -28.18 -0.09
C ARG A 325 2.77 -27.61 -1.45
N CYS A 326 3.00 -26.33 -1.70
CA CYS A 326 2.64 -25.67 -2.95
C CYS A 326 3.62 -26.10 -4.06
N LYS A 327 3.10 -26.50 -5.22
CA LYS A 327 3.92 -26.96 -6.37
C LYS A 327 4.26 -25.85 -7.36
N ASP A 328 3.68 -24.68 -7.20
CA ASP A 328 3.85 -23.55 -8.11
C ASP A 328 4.31 -22.30 -7.35
N HIS A 329 4.93 -21.37 -8.07
CA HIS A 329 5.50 -20.15 -7.51
C HIS A 329 5.23 -18.94 -8.40
N PHE A 330 5.37 -17.75 -7.83
CA PHE A 330 5.31 -16.49 -8.57
C PHE A 330 6.09 -15.40 -7.83
N ARG A 331 6.40 -14.32 -8.54
CA ARG A 331 6.97 -13.10 -7.94
C ARG A 331 5.93 -12.02 -7.77
N LEU A 332 4.97 -11.93 -8.69
CA LEU A 332 3.82 -11.06 -8.58
C LEU A 332 2.56 -11.82 -8.99
N ALA A 333 1.52 -11.78 -8.18
CA ALA A 333 0.21 -12.30 -8.53
C ALA A 333 -0.89 -11.33 -8.13
N LYS A 334 -1.93 -11.22 -8.95
CA LYS A 334 -3.17 -10.53 -8.58
C LYS A 334 -3.98 -11.42 -7.63
N VAL A 335 -4.52 -10.81 -6.58
CA VAL A 335 -5.26 -11.47 -5.50
C VAL A 335 -6.74 -11.06 -5.49
N ALA A 336 -7.02 -9.77 -5.73
CA ALA A 336 -8.37 -9.23 -5.78
C ALA A 336 -8.46 -8.01 -6.72
N ASP A 337 -9.66 -7.69 -7.21
CA ASP A 337 -9.89 -6.50 -8.05
C ASP A 337 -9.97 -5.21 -7.22
N SER A 338 -10.30 -5.30 -5.93
CA SER A 338 -10.39 -4.14 -5.04
C SER A 338 -10.24 -4.48 -3.55
N LEU A 339 -10.10 -3.44 -2.70
CA LEU A 339 -10.11 -3.58 -1.23
C LEU A 339 -11.44 -4.14 -0.67
N LYS A 340 -12.56 -3.97 -1.39
CA LYS A 340 -13.90 -4.41 -0.94
C LYS A 340 -14.06 -5.93 -0.88
N GLU A 341 -13.13 -6.62 -1.51
CA GLU A 341 -13.11 -8.06 -1.67
C GLU A 341 -12.35 -8.79 -0.56
N LEU A 342 -11.81 -8.03 0.40
CA LEU A 342 -11.00 -8.52 1.52
C LEU A 342 -11.83 -8.58 2.82
N GLY A 343 -11.33 -9.33 3.80
CA GLY A 343 -11.91 -9.44 5.14
C GLY A 343 -12.88 -10.61 5.33
N ASP A 344 -13.04 -11.47 4.33
CA ASP A 344 -13.90 -12.67 4.41
C ASP A 344 -13.06 -13.95 4.36
N VAL A 345 -13.11 -14.72 5.45
CA VAL A 345 -12.43 -16.02 5.59
C VAL A 345 -13.07 -17.14 4.75
N GLY A 346 -14.38 -17.03 4.48
CA GLY A 346 -15.14 -18.01 3.71
C GLY A 346 -14.96 -17.86 2.19
N LYS A 347 -14.45 -16.71 1.76
CA LYS A 347 -14.25 -16.40 0.34
C LYS A 347 -13.23 -17.35 -0.29
N ARG A 348 -13.56 -17.89 -1.47
CA ARG A 348 -12.57 -18.54 -2.35
C ARG A 348 -11.98 -17.52 -3.31
N PHE A 349 -10.67 -17.56 -3.48
CA PHE A 349 -9.95 -16.73 -4.45
C PHE A 349 -8.80 -17.51 -5.09
N THR A 350 -8.29 -16.97 -6.20
CA THR A 350 -7.19 -17.57 -6.95
C THR A 350 -6.08 -16.54 -7.09
N PHE A 351 -4.85 -16.93 -6.78
CA PHE A 351 -3.69 -16.14 -7.17
C PHE A 351 -3.55 -16.22 -8.70
N LEU A 352 -3.50 -15.07 -9.37
CA LEU A 352 -3.29 -14.98 -10.82
C LEU A 352 -1.83 -14.54 -11.06
N PRO A 353 -0.89 -15.47 -11.32
CA PRO A 353 0.53 -15.15 -11.49
C PRO A 353 0.75 -14.29 -12.72
N LEU A 354 1.35 -13.13 -12.52
CA LEU A 354 1.68 -12.20 -13.60
C LEU A 354 3.09 -12.45 -14.11
N THR A 355 4.04 -12.59 -13.20
CA THR A 355 5.43 -12.93 -13.50
C THR A 355 6.02 -13.88 -12.46
N ARG A 356 7.00 -14.67 -12.91
CA ARG A 356 7.85 -15.56 -12.11
C ARG A 356 9.30 -15.07 -12.04
N THR A 357 9.65 -14.07 -12.83
CA THR A 357 10.99 -13.47 -12.88
C THR A 357 11.11 -12.32 -11.89
N GLU A 358 12.35 -11.98 -11.57
CA GLU A 358 12.67 -10.88 -10.67
C GLU A 358 12.18 -9.55 -11.24
N ASN A 359 11.46 -8.80 -10.40
CA ASN A 359 11.09 -7.42 -10.67
C ASN A 359 11.88 -6.54 -9.73
N ARG A 360 12.32 -5.39 -10.23
CA ARG A 360 13.05 -4.45 -9.41
C ARG A 360 12.09 -3.56 -8.65
N VAL A 361 12.23 -3.50 -7.34
CA VAL A 361 11.46 -2.56 -6.50
C VAL A 361 12.21 -1.25 -6.50
N VAL A 362 11.55 -0.19 -6.99
CA VAL A 362 12.12 1.16 -7.03
C VAL A 362 11.25 2.13 -6.25
N ARG A 363 11.80 3.30 -5.90
CA ARG A 363 11.02 4.35 -5.24
C ARG A 363 10.02 4.95 -6.23
N ALA A 364 8.78 5.17 -5.79
CA ALA A 364 7.82 5.97 -6.55
C ALA A 364 8.17 7.47 -6.45
N LYS A 365 7.88 8.23 -7.51
CA LYS A 365 7.99 9.70 -7.49
C LYS A 365 6.64 10.36 -7.75
N ILE A 366 6.49 11.56 -7.21
CA ILE A 366 5.36 12.45 -7.53
C ILE A 366 5.82 13.52 -8.48
N TRP A 367 5.07 13.68 -9.57
CA TRP A 367 5.21 14.78 -10.49
C TRP A 367 4.22 15.85 -10.06
N GLN A 368 4.73 17.04 -9.79
CA GLN A 368 3.92 18.23 -9.55
C GLN A 368 4.13 19.14 -10.74
N SER A 369 3.11 19.27 -11.60
CA SER A 369 3.16 20.30 -12.63
C SER A 369 3.01 21.66 -11.97
N LYS A 370 4.08 22.45 -11.97
CA LYS A 370 4.01 23.90 -11.78
C LYS A 370 4.06 24.59 -13.14
N THR A 371 3.28 24.15 -14.11
CA THR A 371 3.15 24.96 -15.33
C THR A 371 2.25 26.15 -15.04
N ASN A 372 2.82 27.35 -15.08
CA ASN A 372 2.13 28.64 -15.09
C ASN A 372 1.18 28.83 -16.32
N TYR A 373 0.84 27.75 -17.05
CA TYR A 373 0.09 27.79 -18.31
C TYR A 373 -1.11 26.84 -18.36
N GLU A 374 -1.40 26.06 -17.31
CA GLU A 374 -2.68 25.36 -17.19
C GLU A 374 -3.48 25.90 -16.01
N VAL A 375 -3.83 27.20 -16.07
CA VAL A 375 -5.03 27.70 -15.39
C VAL A 375 -6.26 27.22 -16.17
N ARG A 376 -6.52 25.91 -16.11
CA ARG A 376 -7.91 25.45 -16.08
C ARG A 376 -8.25 25.23 -14.62
N ASN A 377 -8.76 26.30 -14.00
CA ASN A 377 -9.34 26.33 -12.65
C ASN A 377 -8.38 26.34 -11.44
N GLY A 378 -7.09 26.63 -11.60
CA GLY A 378 -6.18 26.87 -10.46
C GLY A 378 -5.96 25.68 -9.52
N LYS A 379 -6.21 24.44 -9.98
CA LYS A 379 -5.96 23.22 -9.19
C LYS A 379 -4.58 22.65 -9.52
N GLU A 380 -3.75 22.53 -8.49
CA GLU A 380 -2.50 21.77 -8.53
C GLU A 380 -2.79 20.31 -8.93
N VAL A 381 -2.12 19.80 -9.96
CA VAL A 381 -2.22 18.40 -10.40
C VAL A 381 -0.98 17.65 -9.92
N ARG A 382 -1.22 16.60 -9.12
CA ARG A 382 -0.19 15.67 -8.66
C ARG A 382 -0.42 14.31 -9.30
N ALA A 383 0.66 13.70 -9.82
CA ALA A 383 0.60 12.36 -10.42
C ALA A 383 1.74 11.47 -9.90
N LEU A 384 1.44 10.20 -9.64
CA LEU A 384 2.41 9.16 -9.28
C LEU A 384 2.97 8.48 -10.54
N TYR A 385 4.29 8.25 -10.57
CA TYR A 385 4.95 7.60 -11.69
C TYR A 385 6.22 6.84 -11.28
N VAL A 386 6.68 5.97 -12.19
CA VAL A 386 7.94 5.23 -12.07
C VAL A 386 9.04 6.00 -12.78
N VAL A 387 10.21 6.17 -12.16
CA VAL A 387 11.38 6.74 -12.86
C VAL A 387 12.14 5.62 -13.55
N PRO A 388 12.32 5.67 -14.88
CA PRO A 388 13.18 4.74 -15.58
C PRO A 388 14.61 4.85 -15.07
N THR A 389 15.23 3.73 -14.70
CA THR A 389 16.59 3.70 -14.13
C THR A 389 17.68 4.04 -15.15
N THR A 390 17.38 4.16 -16.45
CA THR A 390 18.40 4.24 -17.51
C THR A 390 18.12 5.23 -18.65
N GLY A 391 17.19 6.20 -18.49
CA GLY A 391 16.87 7.13 -19.59
C GLY A 391 16.65 8.58 -19.13
N THR A 392 17.16 9.53 -19.91
CA THR A 392 16.76 10.95 -19.81
C THR A 392 15.25 11.03 -19.96
N TRP A 393 14.56 11.44 -18.89
CA TRP A 393 13.13 11.65 -18.84
C TRP A 393 12.72 12.66 -19.93
N LYS A 394 11.80 12.25 -20.81
CA LYS A 394 11.07 13.17 -21.68
C LYS A 394 9.71 13.42 -21.04
N GLU A 395 9.39 14.70 -20.86
CA GLU A 395 8.11 15.15 -20.34
C GLU A 395 6.95 14.53 -21.15
N PRO A 396 5.86 14.07 -20.51
CA PRO A 396 4.71 13.51 -21.22
C PRO A 396 4.11 14.58 -22.14
N THR A 397 4.45 14.55 -23.42
CA THR A 397 3.83 15.44 -24.41
C THR A 397 2.38 15.03 -24.60
N ASN A 398 1.46 15.93 -24.29
CA ASN A 398 0.03 15.77 -24.48
C ASN A 398 -0.24 15.49 -25.98
N LYS A 399 -0.74 14.29 -26.33
CA LYS A 399 -1.06 13.88 -27.72
C LYS A 399 -2.34 14.56 -28.25
N LYS A 400 -2.44 15.89 -28.16
CA LYS A 400 -3.52 16.67 -28.77
C LYS A 400 -3.09 17.63 -29.88
N ASP A 401 -1.80 17.78 -30.13
CA ASP A 401 -1.29 18.68 -31.18
C ASP A 401 -0.71 17.92 -32.38
N GLN A 402 -1.49 17.00 -32.96
CA GLN A 402 -1.29 16.60 -34.35
C GLN A 402 -2.50 17.06 -35.18
N GLY A 403 -2.64 18.38 -35.28
CA GLY A 403 -3.31 19.02 -36.40
C GLY A 403 -2.31 19.16 -37.55
N GLY A 404 -2.68 18.67 -38.73
CA GLY A 404 -1.88 18.76 -39.96
C GLY A 404 -1.55 20.19 -40.39
N PRO A 405 -0.67 20.34 -41.39
CA PRO A 405 0.01 21.59 -41.69
C PRO A 405 -0.92 22.61 -42.34
N LEU A 406 -1.05 23.78 -41.73
CA LEU A 406 -1.62 24.96 -42.37
C LEU A 406 -0.50 25.75 -43.06
N GLN A 407 -0.80 26.08 -44.30
CA GLN A 407 0.07 26.60 -45.33
C GLN A 407 0.77 27.92 -44.96
N GLU A 408 1.96 28.06 -45.54
CA GLU A 408 2.74 29.29 -45.64
C GLU A 408 1.88 30.52 -45.97
N THR A 409 2.04 31.57 -45.18
CA THR A 409 1.99 32.93 -45.70
C THR A 409 3.23 33.69 -45.24
N LYS A 410 4.13 33.89 -46.20
CA LYS A 410 5.20 34.89 -46.13
C LYS A 410 4.58 36.26 -45.92
N ARG A 411 5.13 37.08 -45.02
CA ARG A 411 5.49 38.48 -45.32
C ARG A 411 6.22 39.20 -44.19
N PHE A 412 7.34 39.80 -44.63
CA PHE A 412 8.03 41.01 -44.20
C PHE A 412 8.89 41.05 -42.92
N GLU A 413 10.18 41.20 -43.22
CA GLU A 413 11.28 41.74 -42.43
C GLU A 413 10.92 42.99 -41.62
N ASN A 414 11.49 43.08 -40.42
CA ASN A 414 12.27 44.25 -39.99
C ASN A 414 13.04 43.93 -38.69
N ARG A 415 14.36 43.73 -38.81
CA ARG A 415 15.36 44.15 -37.80
C ARG A 415 15.58 45.68 -37.98
N PRO A 416 16.13 46.46 -37.02
CA PRO A 416 17.22 46.14 -36.09
C PRO A 416 17.01 46.73 -34.66
N ARG A 417 17.81 46.48 -33.62
CA ARG A 417 19.16 47.03 -33.37
C ARG A 417 19.69 46.46 -32.04
N GLU A 418 21.00 46.25 -31.99
CA GLU A 418 21.77 45.77 -30.84
C GLU A 418 22.12 46.87 -29.82
N MET A 419 22.46 46.39 -28.61
CA MET A 419 23.40 46.91 -27.59
C MET A 419 22.92 47.98 -26.60
N PRO A 420 23.53 48.11 -25.38
CA PRO A 420 24.68 47.38 -24.80
C PRO A 420 24.47 46.80 -23.37
N ARG A 421 25.50 46.10 -22.90
CA ARG A 421 25.70 45.43 -21.59
C ARG A 421 26.08 46.38 -20.44
N ASP A 422 25.96 45.79 -19.24
CA ASP A 422 26.69 46.01 -17.96
C ASP A 422 26.25 47.17 -17.03
N PRO A 423 26.58 47.14 -15.70
CA PRO A 423 27.28 46.12 -14.90
C PRO A 423 26.60 45.73 -13.56
N ALA A 424 27.19 44.71 -12.91
CA ALA A 424 26.89 44.22 -11.57
C ALA A 424 27.33 45.18 -10.43
N PRO A 425 26.75 45.06 -9.21
CA PRO A 425 27.30 45.65 -8.00
C PRO A 425 28.06 44.63 -7.10
N PRO A 426 28.84 45.12 -6.12
CA PRO A 426 30.16 44.55 -5.80
C PRO A 426 30.20 43.61 -4.57
N ARG A 427 31.32 42.87 -4.50
CA ARG A 427 31.82 42.12 -3.34
C ARG A 427 32.36 43.09 -2.29
N GLU A 428 31.93 42.94 -1.04
CA GLU A 428 32.66 43.42 0.13
C GLU A 428 33.52 42.28 0.70
N GLN A 429 34.81 42.57 0.84
CA GLN A 429 35.79 41.83 1.60
C GLN A 429 36.10 42.60 2.89
N ASP A 430 36.48 41.84 3.90
CA ASP A 430 37.49 42.20 4.91
C ASP A 430 37.10 43.18 6.03
N GLN A 431 36.95 42.67 7.26
CA GLN A 431 38.07 42.64 8.24
C GLN A 431 37.67 42.12 9.63
N ASN A 432 38.47 41.16 10.13
CA ASN A 432 39.15 41.13 11.44
C ASN A 432 38.37 41.66 12.67
N ARG A 433 38.27 40.96 13.81
CA ARG A 433 39.39 40.66 14.74
C ARG A 433 38.82 40.12 16.08
N ARG A 434 39.69 39.39 16.79
CA ARG A 434 39.80 39.21 18.27
C ARG A 434 39.03 38.06 18.95
N THR A 435 39.73 36.93 19.00
CA THR A 435 40.22 36.23 20.21
C THR A 435 39.88 36.84 21.59
N MET A 436 39.26 36.02 22.45
CA MET A 436 39.44 35.85 23.91
C MET A 436 38.61 34.58 24.22
N GLY A 437 39.14 33.43 24.67
CA GLY A 437 39.95 33.26 25.87
C GLY A 437 39.04 33.12 27.09
N GLY A 438 38.44 31.94 27.32
CA GLY A 438 37.52 31.71 28.44
C GLY A 438 37.41 30.25 28.83
N ARG A 439 37.91 29.94 30.02
CA ARG A 439 38.20 28.61 30.59
C ARG A 439 36.96 27.78 30.92
N ARG A 440 37.10 26.45 30.77
CA ARG A 440 36.28 25.41 31.43
C ARG A 440 36.60 25.35 32.93
N PRO A 441 35.64 24.96 33.77
CA PRO A 441 35.93 24.22 34.99
C PRO A 441 35.54 22.75 34.84
N GLU A 442 36.50 21.90 35.17
CA GLU A 442 36.32 20.47 35.46
C GLU A 442 35.52 20.29 36.75
N TRP A 443 34.64 19.30 36.77
CA TRP A 443 34.13 18.69 37.99
C TRP A 443 33.98 17.18 37.78
N ARG A 444 34.74 16.42 38.58
CA ARG A 444 34.51 15.05 39.05
C ARG A 444 35.37 14.82 40.30
N PRO A 445 35.09 13.80 41.12
CA PRO A 445 33.91 12.95 41.17
C PRO A 445 32.85 13.45 42.15
#